data_AF-A0A2J0LST8-F1
#
_entry.id   AF-A0A2J0LST8-F1
#
_cell.length_a   1.000
_cell.length_b   1.000
_cell.length_c   1.000
_cell.angle_alpha   90.00
_cell.angle_beta   90.00
_cell.angle_gamma   90.00
#
_symmetry.space_group_name_H-M   'P 1'
#
loop_
_entity.id
_entity.type
_entity.pdbx_description
1 polymer ?
#
loop_
_entity_poly.entity_id
_entity_poly.type
_entity_poly.pdbx_seq_one_letter_code
_entity_poly.pdbx_strand_id
1 'polypeptide(L)'
;MKLNGKEQLEAAIMNFPGYVNDNIDLTAFMEDEQKHRVRNAWEYRDRLRDLILGSGEVGQSMPWDAFGGKMEFRKSEMTLWAGFKGHGKSVIISQVLEHLMDKCEQKVFIISPEFPAHRVLYRLMVQSIGQRYPDANLLDMWLEAVKDQLWIYDQ
;
A
#
# COMPACT_ATOMS: atom_id res chain seq x y z
N MET A 1 -16.40 -11.49 -21.78
CA MET A 1 -16.97 -10.17 -22.08
C MET A 1 -16.45 -9.24 -21.00
N LYS A 2 -15.61 -8.25 -21.35
CA LYS A 2 -15.08 -7.31 -20.34
C LYS A 2 -16.23 -6.36 -19.98
N LEU A 3 -16.54 -6.27 -18.68
CA LEU A 3 -17.54 -5.35 -18.16
C LEU A 3 -17.07 -3.92 -18.44
N ASN A 4 -17.97 -3.04 -18.89
CA ASN A 4 -17.64 -1.63 -19.05
C ASN A 4 -17.36 -0.99 -17.68
N GLY A 5 -16.73 0.20 -17.65
CA GLY A 5 -16.34 0.83 -16.39
C GLY A 5 -17.47 1.05 -15.37
N LYS A 6 -18.69 1.31 -15.84
CA LYS A 6 -19.89 1.45 -14.98
C LYS A 6 -20.31 0.10 -14.40
N GLU A 7 -20.29 -0.95 -15.22
CA GLU A 7 -20.56 -2.33 -14.79
C GLU A 7 -19.49 -2.85 -13.81
N GLN A 8 -18.23 -2.41 -13.94
CA GLN A 8 -17.16 -2.73 -12.99
C GLN A 8 -17.35 -2.02 -11.65
N LEU A 9 -17.79 -0.75 -11.64
CA LEU A 9 -18.11 -0.04 -10.40
C LEU A 9 -19.36 -0.62 -9.74
N GLU A 10 -20.41 -0.92 -10.50
CA GLU A 10 -21.61 -1.59 -10.00
C GLU A 10 -21.26 -2.98 -9.44
N ALA A 11 -20.40 -3.74 -10.13
CA ALA A 11 -19.87 -5.00 -9.62
C ALA A 11 -19.00 -4.81 -8.37
N ALA A 12 -18.17 -3.77 -8.28
CA ALA A 12 -17.36 -3.48 -7.10
C ALA A 12 -18.23 -3.11 -5.90
N ILE A 13 -19.24 -2.24 -6.08
CA ILE A 13 -20.21 -1.88 -5.04
C ILE A 13 -21.02 -3.10 -4.61
N MET A 14 -21.44 -3.95 -5.56
CA MET A 14 -22.18 -5.18 -5.28
C MET A 14 -21.33 -6.23 -4.54
N ASN A 15 -20.05 -6.33 -4.87
CA ASN A 15 -19.13 -7.30 -4.24
C ASN A 15 -18.56 -6.81 -2.91
N PHE A 16 -18.51 -5.49 -2.68
CA PHE A 16 -17.91 -4.87 -1.49
C PHE A 16 -18.84 -3.81 -0.85
N PRO A 17 -20.07 -4.18 -0.45
CA PRO A 17 -21.04 -3.23 0.10
C PRO A 17 -20.50 -2.59 1.40
N GLY A 18 -20.54 -1.25 1.46
CA GLY A 18 -20.09 -0.47 2.63
C GLY A 18 -18.58 -0.16 2.68
N TYR A 19 -17.77 -0.75 1.78
CA TYR A 19 -16.32 -0.50 1.70
C TYR A 19 -15.92 0.38 0.51
N VAL A 20 -16.78 0.47 -0.51
CA VAL A 20 -16.64 1.39 -1.63
C VAL A 20 -17.63 2.53 -1.39
N ASN A 21 -17.12 3.76 -1.25
CA ASN A 21 -18.00 4.93 -1.12
C ASN A 21 -18.80 5.10 -2.43
N ASP A 22 -20.11 5.29 -2.31
CA ASP A 22 -21.06 5.44 -3.42
C ASP A 22 -20.66 6.54 -4.41
N ASN A 23 -19.80 7.48 -4.01
CA ASN A 23 -19.32 8.61 -4.81
C ASN A 23 -17.85 8.51 -5.26
N ILE A 24 -17.22 7.33 -5.25
CA ILE A 24 -15.85 7.18 -5.78
C ILE A 24 -15.85 7.37 -7.30
N ASP A 25 -15.17 8.42 -7.77
CA ASP A 25 -14.93 8.64 -9.19
C ASP A 25 -13.81 7.72 -9.71
N LEU A 26 -14.20 6.59 -10.29
CA LEU A 26 -13.27 5.68 -10.98
C LEU A 26 -13.18 5.97 -12.48
N THR A 27 -13.80 7.04 -13.01
CA THR A 27 -13.88 7.32 -14.45
C THR A 27 -12.49 7.33 -15.10
N ALA A 28 -11.48 7.83 -14.38
CA ALA A 28 -10.08 7.84 -14.83
C ALA A 28 -9.45 6.44 -15.02
N PHE A 29 -10.00 5.41 -14.39
CA PHE A 29 -9.56 4.01 -14.47
C PHE A 29 -10.48 3.13 -15.33
N MET A 30 -11.60 3.69 -15.81
CA MET A 30 -12.61 3.02 -16.63
C MET A 30 -12.33 3.08 -18.14
N GLU A 31 -11.34 3.88 -18.57
CA GLU A 31 -10.95 3.94 -19.98
C GLU A 31 -10.10 2.71 -20.35
N ASP A 32 -10.69 1.78 -21.10
CA ASP A 32 -10.01 0.61 -21.71
C ASP A 32 -9.02 1.01 -22.84
N GLU A 33 -9.00 2.29 -23.23
CA GLU A 33 -8.13 2.80 -24.28
C GLU A 33 -6.71 3.03 -23.72
N GLN A 34 -5.82 2.05 -23.92
CA GLN A 34 -4.38 2.31 -23.88
C GLN A 34 -4.02 3.29 -25.00
N LYS A 35 -4.26 4.58 -24.79
CA LYS A 35 -3.67 5.64 -25.61
C LYS A 35 -2.18 5.55 -25.38
N HIS A 36 -1.44 5.06 -26.38
CA HIS A 36 0.01 5.18 -26.39
C HIS A 36 0.37 6.67 -26.32
N ARG A 37 0.71 7.14 -25.11
CA ARG A 37 1.10 8.53 -24.84
C ARG A 37 2.57 8.70 -25.22
N VAL A 38 2.87 8.64 -26.51
CA VAL A 38 4.19 9.08 -27.00
C VAL A 38 4.24 10.59 -26.83
N ARG A 39 5.12 11.08 -25.97
CA ARG A 39 5.29 12.51 -25.66
C ARG A 39 6.71 12.93 -25.98
N ASN A 40 6.89 14.19 -26.37
CA ASN A 40 8.23 14.72 -26.58
C ASN A 40 8.93 14.91 -25.21
N ALA A 41 10.21 14.53 -25.11
CA ALA A 41 10.98 14.69 -23.87
C ALA A 41 11.03 16.15 -23.37
N TRP A 42 10.97 17.13 -24.29
CA TRP A 42 10.93 18.56 -23.97
C TRP A 42 9.75 18.94 -23.05
N GLU A 43 8.61 18.25 -23.15
CA GLU A 43 7.43 18.50 -22.32
C GLU A 43 7.69 18.26 -20.82
N TYR A 44 8.76 17.53 -20.47
CA TYR A 44 9.12 17.20 -19.10
C TYR A 44 10.18 18.13 -18.50
N ARG A 45 10.61 19.16 -19.23
CA ARG A 45 11.72 20.05 -18.84
C ARG A 45 11.58 20.59 -17.42
N ASP A 46 10.40 21.04 -17.03
CA ASP A 46 10.20 21.67 -15.72
C ASP A 46 10.23 20.62 -14.60
N ARG A 47 9.64 19.43 -14.79
CA ARG A 47 9.76 18.31 -13.83
C ARG A 47 11.20 17.85 -13.66
N LEU A 48 11.96 17.78 -14.77
CA LEU A 48 13.39 17.44 -14.72
C LEU A 48 14.16 18.51 -13.95
N ARG A 49 13.79 19.78 -14.08
CA ARG A 49 14.39 20.87 -13.30
C ARG A 49 14.11 20.73 -11.82
N ASP A 50 12.88 20.40 -11.44
CA ASP A 50 12.48 20.17 -10.04
C ASP A 50 13.28 19.03 -9.41
N LEU A 51 13.49 17.93 -10.16
CA LEU A 51 14.30 16.80 -9.71
C LEU A 51 15.76 17.21 -9.46
N ILE A 52 16.35 18.04 -10.32
CA ILE A 52 17.73 18.54 -10.14
C ILE A 52 17.84 19.47 -8.92
N LEU A 53 16.83 20.29 -8.67
CA LEU A 53 16.80 21.23 -7.56
C LEU A 53 16.44 20.57 -6.21
N GLY A 54 16.14 19.27 -6.20
CA GLY A 54 15.74 18.54 -4.99
C GLY A 54 14.33 18.88 -4.51
N SER A 55 13.53 19.57 -5.34
CA SER A 55 12.11 19.88 -5.07
C SER A 55 11.17 18.89 -5.74
N GLY A 56 11.68 17.73 -6.16
CA GLY A 56 10.90 16.63 -6.72
C GLY A 56 10.07 15.87 -5.67
N GLU A 57 9.56 14.70 -6.06
CA GLU A 57 8.74 13.89 -5.15
C GLU A 57 9.58 13.34 -3.98
N VAL A 58 9.19 13.73 -2.76
CA VAL A 58 9.72 13.18 -1.51
C VAL A 58 8.92 11.93 -1.16
N GLY A 59 9.62 10.81 -0.98
CA GLY A 59 8.99 9.54 -0.61
C GLY A 59 8.90 9.35 0.90
N GLN A 60 8.25 8.25 1.31
CA GLN A 60 8.20 7.85 2.71
C GLN A 60 9.48 7.11 3.10
N SER A 61 10.01 7.40 4.29
CA SER A 61 11.23 6.77 4.79
C SER A 61 11.03 5.30 5.17
N MET A 62 12.15 4.60 5.29
CA MET A 62 12.21 3.28 5.91
C MET A 62 12.22 3.39 7.44
N PRO A 63 11.78 2.34 8.18
CA PRO A 63 11.77 2.36 9.65
C PRO A 63 13.15 2.44 10.31
N TRP A 64 14.23 2.18 9.57
CA TRP A 64 15.58 2.14 10.11
C TRP A 64 16.36 3.40 9.70
N ASP A 65 16.85 4.15 10.68
CA ASP A 65 17.64 5.38 10.48
C ASP A 65 18.86 5.18 9.57
N ALA A 66 19.43 3.97 9.55
CA ALA A 66 20.55 3.62 8.67
C ALA A 66 20.25 3.83 7.17
N PHE A 67 18.96 3.86 6.79
CA PHE A 67 18.46 4.11 5.44
C PHE A 67 18.04 5.56 5.20
N GLY A 68 18.13 6.44 6.20
CA GLY A 68 17.78 7.86 6.08
C GLY A 68 18.46 8.51 4.86
N GLY A 69 17.62 9.00 3.93
CA GLY A 69 18.06 9.62 2.66
C GLY A 69 18.65 8.67 1.62
N LYS A 70 18.75 7.37 1.88
CA LYS A 70 19.29 6.37 0.93
C LYS A 70 18.21 5.65 0.14
N MET A 71 17.06 5.43 0.76
CA MET A 71 15.92 4.75 0.14
C MET A 71 14.62 5.31 0.71
N GLU A 72 13.69 5.59 -0.18
CA GLU A 72 12.37 6.13 0.13
C GLU A 72 11.34 5.46 -0.77
N PHE A 73 10.11 5.32 -0.29
CA PHE A 73 8.98 4.88 -1.08
C PHE A 73 8.34 6.08 -1.78
N ARG A 74 8.67 6.29 -3.05
CA ARG A 74 8.10 7.37 -3.87
C ARG A 74 6.86 6.91 -4.61
N LYS A 75 6.02 7.86 -4.99
CA LYS A 75 4.87 7.55 -5.86
C LYS A 75 5.39 7.08 -7.22
N SER A 76 4.59 6.26 -7.89
CA SER A 76 4.91 5.70 -9.21
C SER A 76 6.16 4.81 -9.28
N GLU A 77 6.74 4.40 -8.15
CA GLU A 77 7.80 3.39 -8.08
C GLU A 77 7.25 2.02 -7.66
N MET A 78 7.93 0.95 -8.11
CA MET A 78 7.66 -0.41 -7.66
C MET A 78 8.89 -0.94 -6.91
N THR A 79 8.72 -1.23 -5.62
CA THR A 79 9.77 -1.85 -4.80
C THR A 79 9.59 -3.36 -4.77
N LEU A 80 10.64 -4.10 -5.12
CA LEU A 80 10.66 -5.56 -5.07
C LEU A 80 11.59 -6.07 -3.97
N TRP A 81 11.05 -6.90 -3.07
CA TRP A 81 11.80 -7.56 -2.01
C TRP A 81 12.02 -9.04 -2.36
N ALA A 82 13.21 -9.36 -2.89
CA ALA A 82 13.58 -10.71 -3.30
C ALA A 82 14.47 -11.41 -2.25
N GLY A 83 14.47 -12.74 -2.26
CA GLY A 83 15.30 -13.55 -1.37
C GLY A 83 14.74 -14.96 -1.14
N PHE A 84 15.54 -15.83 -0.53
CA PHE A 84 15.17 -17.23 -0.32
C PHE A 84 14.14 -17.42 0.80
N LYS A 85 13.49 -18.60 0.83
CA LYS A 85 12.55 -18.97 1.89
C LYS A 85 13.25 -18.92 3.25
N GLY A 86 12.60 -18.35 4.26
CA GLY A 86 13.15 -18.25 5.62
C GLY A 86 14.03 -17.03 5.91
N HIS A 87 14.39 -16.22 4.92
CA HIS A 87 15.22 -15.02 5.12
C HIS A 87 14.45 -13.78 5.64
N GLY A 88 13.29 -13.98 6.27
CA GLY A 88 12.58 -12.90 6.93
C GLY A 88 11.95 -11.84 6.02
N LYS A 89 11.83 -12.05 4.70
CA LYS A 89 11.20 -11.08 3.78
C LYS A 89 9.85 -10.56 4.29
N SER A 90 8.95 -11.46 4.66
CA SER A 90 7.63 -11.09 5.17
C SER A 90 7.71 -10.33 6.50
N VAL A 91 8.69 -10.66 7.36
CA VAL A 91 8.90 -9.93 8.63
C VAL A 91 9.34 -8.51 8.34
N ILE A 92 10.31 -8.33 7.44
CA ILE A 92 10.82 -7.02 7.08
C ILE A 92 9.72 -6.18 6.41
N ILE A 93 8.95 -6.78 5.49
CA ILE A 93 7.79 -6.11 4.87
C ILE A 93 6.78 -5.70 5.94
N SER A 94 6.44 -6.55 6.90
CA SER A 94 5.52 -6.19 7.99
C SER A 94 6.01 -4.99 8.81
N GLN A 95 7.31 -4.92 9.13
CA GLN A 95 7.89 -3.77 9.84
C GLN A 95 7.82 -2.48 9.02
N VAL A 96 8.06 -2.56 7.70
CA VAL A 96 7.90 -1.42 6.81
C VAL A 96 6.44 -0.96 6.76
N LEU A 97 5.49 -1.88 6.59
CA LEU A 97 4.06 -1.54 6.53
C LEU A 97 3.57 -0.90 7.82
N GLU A 98 4.02 -1.40 8.98
CA GLU A 98 3.70 -0.81 10.28
C GLU A 98 4.22 0.63 10.40
N HIS A 99 5.48 0.87 10.02
CA HIS A 99 6.05 2.21 10.00
C HIS A 99 5.30 3.16 9.07
N LEU A 100 4.92 2.67 7.89
CA LEU A 100 4.15 3.46 6.93
C LEU A 100 2.79 3.87 7.50
N MET A 101 2.13 3.01 8.28
CA MET A 101 0.86 3.34 8.93
C MET A 101 1.07 4.29 10.12
N ASP A 102 1.95 3.95 11.05
CA ASP A 102 2.09 4.65 12.34
C ASP A 102 2.88 5.97 12.23
N LYS A 103 3.97 6.00 11.46
CA LYS A 103 4.86 7.18 11.36
C LYS A 103 4.64 8.03 10.13
N CYS A 104 4.12 7.44 9.05
CA CYS A 104 3.93 8.13 7.78
C CYS A 104 2.44 8.36 7.44
N GLU A 105 1.51 7.92 8.29
CA GLU A 105 0.06 8.07 8.12
C GLU A 105 -0.47 7.50 6.78
N GLN A 106 0.15 6.45 6.26
CA GLN A 106 -0.23 5.84 4.99
C GLN A 106 -1.26 4.74 5.16
N LYS A 107 -2.08 4.56 4.11
CA LYS A 107 -3.00 3.43 3.96
C LYS A 107 -2.29 2.24 3.33
N VAL A 108 -2.52 1.06 3.88
CA VAL A 108 -1.91 -0.20 3.48
C VAL A 108 -2.99 -1.19 3.06
N PHE A 109 -2.81 -1.77 1.87
CA PHE A 109 -3.62 -2.88 1.37
C PHE A 109 -2.73 -4.10 1.16
N ILE A 110 -3.08 -5.22 1.77
CA ILE A 110 -2.29 -6.45 1.72
C ILE A 110 -3.00 -7.51 0.87
N ILE A 111 -2.25 -8.10 -0.06
CA ILE A 111 -2.63 -9.33 -0.76
C ILE A 111 -1.62 -10.40 -0.36
N SER A 112 -2.07 -11.44 0.34
CA SER A 112 -1.22 -12.56 0.75
C SER A 112 -1.77 -13.89 0.24
N PRO A 113 -1.28 -14.41 -0.90
CA PRO A 113 -1.75 -15.68 -1.44
C PRO A 113 -1.17 -16.90 -0.72
N GLU A 114 -0.13 -16.74 0.13
CA GLU A 114 0.54 -17.84 0.81
C GLU A 114 -0.06 -18.14 2.20
N PHE A 115 -0.60 -17.13 2.88
CA PHE A 115 -1.13 -17.25 4.23
C PHE A 115 -2.55 -16.70 4.32
N PRO A 116 -3.43 -17.31 5.12
CA PRO A 116 -4.77 -16.79 5.34
C PRO A 116 -4.70 -15.43 6.06
N ALA A 117 -5.68 -14.55 5.78
CA ALA A 117 -5.66 -13.16 6.23
C ALA A 117 -5.44 -13.01 7.75
N HIS A 118 -6.16 -13.78 8.56
CA HIS A 118 -6.03 -13.76 10.02
C HIS A 118 -4.61 -14.07 10.53
N ARG A 119 -3.84 -14.93 9.83
CA ARG A 119 -2.44 -15.22 10.22
C ARG A 119 -1.49 -14.09 9.86
N VAL A 120 -1.74 -13.39 8.76
CA VAL A 120 -0.97 -12.20 8.38
C VAL A 120 -1.23 -11.08 9.38
N LEU A 121 -2.50 -10.81 9.70
CA LEU A 121 -2.90 -9.81 10.69
C LEU A 121 -2.31 -10.12 12.08
N TYR A 122 -2.41 -11.37 12.55
CA TYR A 122 -1.81 -11.76 13.83
C TYR A 122 -0.30 -11.50 13.90
N ARG A 123 0.43 -11.80 12.81
CA ARG A 123 1.89 -11.55 12.75
C ARG A 123 2.22 -10.07 12.75
N LEU A 124 1.45 -9.26 12.02
CA LEU A 124 1.63 -7.81 11.97
C LEU A 124 1.33 -7.19 13.34
N MET A 125 0.24 -7.61 13.99
CA MET A 125 -0.14 -7.19 15.33
C MET A 125 0.93 -7.54 16.37
N VAL A 126 1.41 -8.79 16.41
CA VAL A 126 2.49 -9.20 17.34
C VAL A 126 3.77 -8.38 17.14
N GLN A 127 4.09 -8.04 15.88
CA GLN A 127 5.26 -7.19 15.58
C GLN A 127 5.06 -5.74 16.03
N SER A 128 3.87 -5.17 15.79
CA SER A 128 3.52 -3.80 16.18
C SER A 128 3.47 -3.64 17.71
N ILE A 129 2.84 -4.59 18.41
CA ILE A 129 2.73 -4.57 19.88
C ILE A 129 4.05 -4.94 20.57
N GLY A 130 4.92 -5.71 19.89
CA GLY A 130 6.18 -6.18 20.46
C GLY A 130 6.02 -7.23 21.57
N GLN A 131 4.83 -7.84 21.69
CA GLN A 131 4.54 -8.88 22.68
C GLN A 131 4.22 -10.21 22.01
N ARG A 132 4.84 -11.29 22.49
CA ARG A 132 4.68 -12.64 21.90
C ARG A 132 3.29 -13.23 22.11
N TYR A 133 2.65 -12.90 23.23
CA TYR A 133 1.34 -13.43 23.64
C TYR A 133 0.44 -12.29 24.11
N PRO A 134 -0.07 -11.45 23.18
CA PRO A 134 -0.96 -10.35 23.51
C PRO A 134 -2.32 -10.90 23.98
N ASP A 135 -2.96 -10.17 24.89
CA ASP A 135 -4.32 -10.48 25.34
C ASP A 135 -5.39 -9.91 24.40
N ALA A 136 -6.65 -10.20 24.69
CA ALA A 136 -7.78 -9.74 23.86
C ALA A 136 -7.94 -8.21 23.87
N ASN A 137 -7.59 -7.54 24.97
CA ASN A 137 -7.72 -6.08 25.05
C ASN A 137 -6.71 -5.41 24.11
N LEU A 138 -5.48 -5.93 24.04
CA LEU A 138 -4.44 -5.46 23.13
C LEU A 138 -4.82 -5.68 21.66
N LEU A 139 -5.52 -6.78 21.35
CA LEU A 139 -6.07 -7.00 20.02
C LEU A 139 -7.07 -5.89 19.64
N ASP A 140 -8.05 -5.61 20.51
CA ASP A 140 -9.09 -4.62 20.22
C ASP A 140 -8.50 -3.21 20.08
N MET A 141 -7.55 -2.86 20.95
CA MET A 141 -6.83 -1.58 20.87
C MET A 141 -6.03 -1.45 19.56
N TRP A 142 -5.35 -2.52 19.15
CA TRP A 142 -4.58 -2.51 17.90
C TRP A 142 -5.48 -2.41 16.68
N LEU A 143 -6.59 -3.17 16.65
CA LEU A 143 -7.58 -3.09 15.56
C LEU A 143 -8.18 -1.69 15.44
N GLU A 144 -8.55 -1.08 16.56
CA GLU A 144 -9.09 0.28 16.58
C GLU A 144 -8.06 1.30 16.06
N ALA A 145 -6.78 1.11 16.36
CA ALA A 145 -5.71 2.00 15.89
C ALA A 145 -5.47 1.91 14.37
N VAL A 146 -5.65 0.74 13.76
CA VAL A 146 -5.32 0.52 12.33
C VAL A 146 -6.54 0.47 11.41
N LYS A 147 -7.78 0.50 11.94
CA LYS A 147 -9.02 0.25 11.16
C LYS A 147 -9.20 1.15 9.93
N ASP A 148 -8.69 2.38 9.98
CA ASP A 148 -8.83 3.38 8.91
C ASP A 148 -7.61 3.41 7.98
N GLN A 149 -6.65 2.51 8.18
CA GLN A 149 -5.39 2.45 7.43
C GLN A 149 -5.08 1.06 6.87
N LEU A 150 -5.57 -0.03 7.48
CA LEU A 150 -5.19 -1.39 7.11
C LEU A 150 -6.37 -2.16 6.50
N TRP A 151 -6.17 -2.63 5.28
CA TRP A 151 -7.07 -3.56 4.62
C TRP A 151 -6.31 -4.78 4.14
N ILE A 152 -6.96 -5.93 4.15
CA ILE A 152 -6.40 -7.19 3.67
C ILE A 152 -7.41 -7.90 2.77
N TYR A 153 -6.90 -8.44 1.67
CA TYR A 153 -7.67 -9.31 0.80
C TYR A 153 -7.74 -10.72 1.40
N ASP A 154 -8.95 -11.22 1.62
CA ASP A 154 -9.20 -12.60 2.01
C ASP A 154 -9.77 -13.38 0.80
N GLN A 155 -9.18 -14.55 0.53
CA GLN A 155 -9.51 -15.39 -0.64
C GLN A 155 -10.66 -16.35 -0.36
#